data_AF-X1UAY6-F1
#
_entry.id   AF-X1UAY6-F1
#
_cell.length_a   1.000
_cell.length_b   1.000
_cell.length_c   1.000
_cell.angle_alpha   90.00
_cell.angle_beta   90.00
_cell.angle_gamma   90.00
#
_symmetry.space_group_name_H-M   'P 1'
#
loop_
_entity.id
_entity.type
_entity.pdbx_description
1 polymer ?
#
loop_
_entity_poly.entity_id
_entity_poly.type
_entity_poly.pdbx_seq_one_letter_code
_entity_poly.pdbx_strand_id
1 'polypeptide(L)'
;MPVCYHCGTENPELFGCSKCGQSYCSLHKDPIDHECNIVVESLNYTPQATPQMTPQYAAPSQTTPQSGLTETITRGTTDGTYTWYRQEQALPENAFDPDSGINFKGILLAHKSELLHFIIGCTLIFLIGLISF
;
A
#
# COMPACT_ATOMS: atom_id res chain seq x y z
N MET A 1 -2.26 -20.73 -22.95
CA MET A 1 -1.18 -21.37 -22.15
C MET A 1 -1.47 -21.07 -20.69
N PRO A 2 -0.87 -21.72 -19.67
CA PRO A 2 -1.26 -21.42 -18.29
C PRO A 2 -0.78 -20.00 -17.90
N VAL A 3 -1.60 -19.30 -17.12
CA VAL A 3 -1.45 -17.87 -16.82
C VAL A 3 -1.05 -17.68 -15.36
N CYS A 4 -0.10 -16.81 -15.09
CA CYS A 4 0.25 -16.43 -13.72
C CYS A 4 -0.91 -15.65 -13.06
N TYR A 5 -1.34 -16.09 -11.88
CA TYR A 5 -2.42 -15.44 -11.12
C TYR A 5 -2.10 -13.99 -10.72
N HIS A 6 -0.82 -13.65 -10.50
CA HIS A 6 -0.40 -12.31 -10.09
C HIS A 6 -0.29 -11.32 -11.25
N CYS A 7 0.43 -11.68 -12.33
CA CYS A 7 0.73 -10.74 -13.42
C CYS A 7 -0.07 -10.97 -14.71
N GLY A 8 -0.92 -12.00 -14.79
CA GLY A 8 -1.73 -12.30 -15.97
C GLY A 8 -0.93 -12.73 -17.20
N THR A 9 0.38 -12.95 -17.07
CA THR A 9 1.25 -13.34 -18.19
C THR A 9 1.20 -14.84 -18.43
N GLU A 10 1.08 -15.22 -19.70
CA GLU A 10 1.19 -16.61 -20.16
C GLU A 10 2.63 -17.10 -20.02
N ASN A 11 2.83 -18.21 -19.31
CA ASN A 11 4.14 -18.83 -19.13
C ASN A 11 4.04 -20.34 -19.40
N PRO A 12 5.08 -20.96 -19.99
CA PRO A 12 5.06 -22.41 -20.25
C PRO A 12 5.16 -23.24 -18.97
N GLU A 13 5.78 -22.67 -17.92
CA GLU A 13 5.99 -23.31 -16.63
C GLU A 13 5.41 -22.41 -15.53
N LEU A 14 4.51 -22.99 -14.71
CA LEU A 14 3.97 -22.34 -13.53
C LEU A 14 4.28 -23.15 -12.27
N PHE A 15 4.46 -22.43 -11.18
CA PHE A 15 4.72 -22.96 -9.85
C PHE A 15 3.46 -22.80 -9.00
N GLY A 16 2.97 -23.89 -8.44
CA GLY A 16 1.84 -23.88 -7.50
C GLY A 16 2.29 -23.51 -6.10
N CYS A 17 1.58 -22.59 -5.45
CA CYS A 17 1.81 -22.26 -4.05
C CYS A 17 1.00 -23.20 -3.15
N SER A 18 1.66 -23.90 -2.22
CA SER A 18 1.01 -24.82 -1.28
C SER A 18 0.13 -24.14 -0.22
N LYS A 19 0.28 -22.82 -0.04
CA LYS A 19 -0.48 -22.04 0.95
C LYS A 19 -1.78 -21.49 0.38
N CYS A 20 -1.70 -20.76 -0.74
CA CYS A 20 -2.88 -20.12 -1.36
C CYS A 20 -3.51 -20.95 -2.49
N GLY A 21 -2.87 -22.04 -2.94
CA GLY A 21 -3.39 -22.93 -3.98
C GLY A 21 -3.35 -22.37 -5.40
N GLN A 22 -2.86 -21.14 -5.60
CA GLN A 22 -2.76 -20.49 -6.90
C GLN A 22 -1.44 -20.79 -7.60
N SER A 23 -1.37 -20.49 -8.90
CA SER A 23 -0.23 -20.76 -9.78
C SER A 23 0.45 -19.50 -10.31
N TYR A 24 1.78 -19.49 -10.31
CA TYR A 24 2.60 -18.31 -10.53
C TYR A 24 3.77 -18.56 -11.47
N CYS A 25 4.23 -17.52 -12.17
CA CYS A 25 5.45 -17.60 -12.98
C CYS A 25 6.71 -17.63 -12.10
N SER A 26 7.88 -17.83 -12.71
CA SER A 26 9.18 -17.90 -12.00
C SER A 26 9.51 -16.65 -11.16
N LEU A 27 8.99 -15.48 -11.55
CA LEU A 27 9.16 -14.22 -10.84
C LEU A 27 8.24 -14.05 -9.62
N HIS A 28 7.11 -14.77 -9.59
CA HIS A 28 6.11 -14.65 -8.53
C HIS A 28 5.94 -15.97 -7.76
N LYS A 29 6.91 -16.89 -7.87
CA LYS A 29 6.85 -18.22 -7.23
C LYS A 29 6.89 -18.12 -5.70
N ASP A 30 7.57 -17.11 -5.16
CA ASP A 30 7.80 -16.98 -3.73
C ASP A 30 6.60 -16.27 -3.06
N PRO A 31 6.16 -16.69 -1.86
CA PRO A 31 4.97 -16.17 -1.19
C PRO A 31 4.92 -14.66 -0.99
N ILE A 32 6.08 -14.01 -0.94
CA ILE A 32 6.20 -12.56 -0.78
C ILE A 32 5.86 -11.85 -2.09
N ASP A 33 6.30 -12.39 -3.23
CA ASP A 33 6.16 -11.76 -4.54
C ASP A 33 4.74 -11.84 -5.11
N HIS A 34 3.90 -12.72 -4.57
CA HIS A 34 2.47 -12.82 -4.93
C HIS A 34 1.51 -12.49 -3.79
N GLU A 35 2.01 -11.83 -2.73
CA GLU A 35 1.21 -11.41 -1.58
C GLU A 35 0.30 -12.53 -1.02
N CYS A 36 0.89 -13.70 -0.77
CA CYS A 36 0.17 -14.95 -0.50
C CYS A 36 -0.93 -14.83 0.58
N ASN A 37 -0.73 -14.01 1.62
CA ASN A 37 -1.69 -13.84 2.70
C ASN A 37 -3.00 -13.19 2.23
N ILE A 38 -2.93 -12.25 1.28
CA ILE A 38 -4.10 -11.56 0.75
C ILE A 38 -4.96 -12.54 -0.05
N VAL A 39 -4.32 -13.38 -0.85
CA VAL A 39 -5.01 -14.42 -1.63
C VAL A 39 -5.70 -15.41 -0.69
N VAL A 40 -5.04 -15.84 0.38
CA VAL A 40 -5.65 -16.74 1.39
C VAL A 40 -6.84 -16.07 2.08
N GLU A 41 -6.73 -14.80 2.47
CA GLU A 41 -7.81 -14.06 3.11
C GLU A 41 -9.02 -13.91 2.17
N SER A 42 -8.78 -13.59 0.89
CA SER A 42 -9.84 -13.47 -0.11
C SER A 42 -10.58 -14.80 -0.35
N LEU A 43 -9.88 -15.93 -0.31
CA LEU A 43 -10.47 -17.26 -0.47
C LEU A 43 -11.26 -17.71 0.77
N ASN A 44 -10.86 -17.25 1.96
CA ASN A 44 -11.53 -17.57 3.22
C ASN A 44 -12.69 -16.62 3.54
N TYR A 45 -12.88 -15.55 2.77
CA TYR A 45 -13.98 -14.62 2.97
C TYR A 45 -15.30 -15.26 2.54
N THR A 46 -16.14 -15.61 3.53
CA THR A 46 -17.53 -15.97 3.29
C THR A 46 -18.30 -14.68 3.05
N PRO A 47 -18.96 -14.49 1.90
CA PRO A 47 -19.76 -13.29 1.69
C PRO A 47 -20.94 -13.30 2.67
N GLN A 48 -20.90 -12.43 3.69
CA GLN A 48 -22.12 -11.99 4.34
C GLN A 48 -22.93 -11.23 3.29
N ALA A 49 -24.14 -11.72 3.02
CA ALA A 49 -25.02 -11.25 1.96
C ALA A 49 -25.17 -9.72 1.95
N THR A 50 -24.68 -9.09 0.88
CA THR A 50 -25.05 -7.73 0.50
C THR A 50 -26.38 -7.77 -0.25
N PRO A 51 -27.40 -6.97 0.14
CA PRO A 51 -28.60 -6.82 -0.67
C PRO A 51 -28.24 -6.13 -2.00
N GLN A 52 -28.66 -6.76 -3.08
CA GLN A 52 -28.57 -6.30 -4.46
C GLN A 52 -29.24 -4.92 -4.61
N MET A 53 -28.49 -3.91 -5.05
CA MET A 53 -29.08 -2.71 -5.68
C MET A 53 -28.38 -2.46 -7.02
N THR A 54 -29.22 -2.47 -8.06
CA THR A 54 -28.95 -2.16 -9.47
C THR A 54 -28.36 -0.75 -9.67
N PRO A 55 -27.55 -0.52 -10.72
CA PRO A 55 -26.90 0.76 -10.95
C PRO A 55 -27.89 1.73 -11.60
N GLN A 56 -28.26 2.80 -10.88
CA GLN A 56 -28.99 3.92 -11.47
C GLN A 56 -28.23 5.21 -11.18
N TYR A 57 -27.56 5.73 -12.21
CA TYR A 57 -26.93 7.04 -12.23
C TYR A 57 -27.99 8.14 -11.98
N ALA A 58 -27.83 8.92 -10.92
CA ALA A 58 -28.43 10.26 -10.79
C ALA A 58 -27.63 11.12 -9.80
N ALA A 59 -27.53 12.40 -10.16
CA ALA A 59 -26.66 13.48 -9.67
C ALA A 59 -26.75 13.82 -8.16
N PRO A 60 -25.80 14.60 -7.60
CA PRO A 60 -25.69 14.82 -6.17
C PRO A 60 -26.67 15.90 -5.69
N SER A 61 -27.32 15.68 -4.56
CA SER A 61 -27.92 16.74 -3.76
C SER A 61 -27.91 16.35 -2.28
N GLN A 62 -27.25 17.19 -1.50
CA GLN A 62 -27.23 17.19 -0.04
C GLN A 62 -28.64 17.29 0.54
N THR A 63 -28.91 16.58 1.63
CA THR A 63 -29.51 17.17 2.85
C THR A 63 -29.40 16.19 4.01
N THR A 64 -28.78 16.68 5.09
CA THR A 64 -28.70 16.10 6.44
C THR A 64 -30.09 15.85 7.03
N PRO A 65 -30.24 14.89 7.96
CA PRO A 65 -30.44 15.33 9.35
C PRO A 65 -29.56 14.57 10.36
N GLN A 66 -29.12 15.34 11.35
CA GLN A 66 -28.37 14.95 12.52
C GLN A 66 -29.06 13.83 13.31
N SER A 67 -28.28 12.85 13.74
CA SER A 67 -28.44 12.27 15.08
C SER A 67 -27.09 12.33 15.76
N GLY A 68 -27.01 13.17 16.80
CA GLY A 68 -25.84 13.32 17.62
C GLY A 68 -25.58 12.06 18.44
N LEU A 69 -24.30 11.70 18.51
CA LEU A 69 -23.64 11.20 19.71
C LEU A 69 -22.16 11.48 19.52
N THR A 70 -21.65 12.36 20.36
CA THR A 70 -20.23 12.66 20.49
C THR A 70 -19.53 11.41 21.01
N GLU A 71 -19.14 10.50 20.13
CA GLU A 71 -18.17 9.46 20.49
C GLU A 71 -16.77 10.02 20.29
N THR A 72 -16.19 10.46 21.39
CA THR A 72 -14.74 10.61 21.54
C THR A 72 -14.11 9.28 21.14
N ILE A 73 -13.55 9.20 19.93
CA ILE A 73 -12.79 8.04 19.45
C ILE A 73 -11.61 7.87 20.40
N THR A 74 -11.78 6.96 21.37
CA THR A 74 -10.74 6.60 22.31
C THR A 74 -9.81 5.67 21.56
N ARG A 75 -8.81 6.26 20.90
CA ARG A 75 -7.78 5.55 20.15
C ARG A 75 -6.86 4.84 21.13
N GLY A 76 -7.17 3.59 21.45
CA GLY A 76 -6.32 2.75 22.30
C GLY A 76 -6.97 1.42 22.63
N THR A 77 -6.59 0.37 21.92
CA THR A 77 -6.88 -1.03 22.23
C THR A 77 -6.14 -1.42 23.51
N THR A 78 -6.87 -1.67 24.61
CA THR A 78 -6.30 -2.02 25.94
C THR A 78 -5.88 -3.48 26.08
N ASP A 79 -6.09 -4.31 25.06
CA ASP A 79 -5.85 -5.76 25.04
C ASP A 79 -4.59 -6.16 24.23
N GLY A 80 -3.83 -5.19 23.72
CA GLY A 80 -2.61 -5.46 22.94
C GLY A 80 -2.87 -5.91 21.49
N THR A 81 -4.13 -6.01 21.08
CA THR A 81 -4.53 -6.34 19.71
C THR A 81 -4.57 -5.07 18.88
N TYR A 82 -3.56 -4.86 18.05
CA TYR A 82 -3.57 -3.74 17.10
C TYR A 82 -4.42 -4.09 15.87
N THR A 83 -5.56 -3.41 15.71
CA THR A 83 -6.33 -3.46 14.46
C THR A 83 -5.85 -2.36 13.52
N TRP A 84 -5.20 -2.74 12.42
CA TRP A 84 -4.77 -1.82 11.38
C TRP A 84 -5.93 -1.62 10.39
N TYR A 85 -6.53 -0.43 10.42
CA TYR A 85 -7.51 -0.04 9.41
C TYR A 85 -6.79 0.60 8.23
N ARG A 86 -6.89 0.00 7.03
CA ARG A 86 -6.46 0.66 5.80
C ARG A 86 -7.47 1.76 5.51
N GLN A 87 -7.08 3.01 5.77
CA GLN A 87 -7.85 4.15 5.30
C GLN A 87 -7.57 4.31 3.81
N GLU A 88 -8.53 3.90 2.97
CA GLU A 88 -8.53 4.25 1.55
C GLU A 88 -8.74 5.77 1.45
N GLN A 89 -7.65 6.52 1.58
CA GLN A 89 -7.66 7.92 1.20
C GLN A 89 -7.87 7.95 -0.30
N ALA A 90 -8.98 8.55 -0.74
CA ALA A 90 -9.24 8.81 -2.15
C ALA A 90 -7.99 9.50 -2.74
N LEU A 91 -7.22 8.75 -3.52
CA LEU A 91 -6.09 9.29 -4.26
C LEU A 91 -6.70 10.29 -5.24
N PRO A 92 -6.39 11.59 -5.13
CA PRO A 92 -6.90 12.55 -6.09
C PRO A 92 -6.32 12.21 -7.46
N GLU A 93 -7.08 12.53 -8.50
CA GLU A 93 -6.74 12.22 -9.90
C GLU A 93 -5.34 12.76 -10.29
N ASN A 94 -4.91 13.85 -9.63
CA ASN A 94 -3.55 14.37 -9.71
C ASN A 94 -2.91 14.51 -8.32
N ALA A 95 -2.03 13.57 -7.99
CA ALA A 95 -1.30 13.58 -6.73
C ALA A 95 -0.20 14.66 -6.63
N PHE A 96 0.11 15.35 -7.73
CA PHE A 96 1.11 16.43 -7.77
C PHE A 96 0.48 17.83 -7.81
N ASP A 97 -0.84 17.93 -7.73
CA ASP A 97 -1.53 19.22 -7.61
C ASP A 97 -1.20 19.85 -6.24
N PRO A 98 -0.75 21.12 -6.19
CA PRO A 98 -0.46 21.80 -4.92
C PRO A 98 -1.67 21.87 -3.97
N ASP A 99 -2.91 21.77 -4.48
CA ASP A 99 -4.14 21.78 -3.69
C ASP A 99 -4.69 20.37 -3.40
N SER A 100 -3.97 19.31 -3.77
CA SER A 100 -4.37 17.90 -3.58
C SER A 100 -4.50 17.47 -2.11
N GLY A 101 -4.04 18.29 -1.16
CA GLY A 101 -4.06 17.99 0.27
C GLY A 101 -3.09 16.87 0.70
N ILE A 102 -2.37 16.25 -0.24
CA ILE A 102 -1.41 15.18 0.05
C ILE A 102 -0.07 15.80 0.43
N ASN A 103 0.34 15.61 1.69
CA ASN A 103 1.67 15.99 2.13
C ASN A 103 2.62 14.80 2.00
N PHE A 104 3.46 14.76 0.97
CA PHE A 104 4.56 13.79 0.87
C PHE A 104 5.64 14.12 1.90
N LYS A 105 5.46 13.62 3.13
CA LYS A 105 6.51 13.61 4.14
C LYS A 105 7.63 12.67 3.69
N GLY A 106 8.65 13.23 3.05
CA GLY A 106 10.00 12.65 3.01
C GLY A 106 10.47 11.98 1.72
N ILE A 107 9.63 11.81 0.69
CA ILE A 107 10.06 11.08 -0.54
C ILE A 107 10.52 11.98 -1.70
N LEU A 108 10.23 13.29 -1.66
CA LEU A 108 10.52 14.23 -2.75
C LEU A 108 11.88 14.94 -2.63
N LEU A 109 12.78 14.49 -1.77
CA LEU A 109 14.07 15.16 -1.50
C LEU A 109 15.28 14.34 -1.95
N ALA A 110 15.19 13.68 -3.11
CA ALA A 110 16.30 12.94 -3.72
C ALA A 110 17.56 13.82 -3.89
N HIS A 111 17.42 15.09 -4.26
CA HIS A 111 18.58 15.99 -4.39
C HIS A 111 19.17 16.45 -3.03
N LYS A 112 18.39 16.47 -1.94
CA LYS A 112 18.95 16.81 -0.62
C LYS A 112 19.71 15.63 -0.02
N SER A 113 19.29 14.39 -0.29
CA SER A 113 20.08 13.22 0.09
C SER A 113 21.38 13.15 -0.70
N GLU A 114 21.38 13.49 -1.99
CA GLU A 114 22.60 13.57 -2.80
C GLU A 114 23.62 14.58 -2.25
N LEU A 115 23.19 15.81 -1.95
CA LEU A 115 24.04 16.83 -1.36
C LEU A 115 24.60 16.40 0.01
N LEU A 116 23.78 15.74 0.84
CA LEU A 116 24.21 15.21 2.13
C LEU A 116 25.31 14.15 1.96
N HIS A 117 25.13 13.21 1.03
CA HIS A 117 26.12 12.16 0.76
C HIS A 117 27.43 12.76 0.22
N PHE A 118 27.36 13.77 -0.64
CA PHE A 118 28.54 14.48 -1.15
C PHE A 118 29.32 15.16 -0.01
N ILE A 119 28.63 15.87 0.88
CA ILE A 119 29.27 16.53 2.04
C ILE A 119 29.96 15.48 2.91
N ILE A 120 29.27 14.39 3.28
CA ILE A 120 29.84 13.33 4.11
C ILE A 120 31.08 12.73 3.45
N GLY A 121 31.01 12.40 2.16
CA GLY A 121 32.13 11.83 1.40
C GLY A 121 33.35 12.75 1.35
N CYS A 122 33.17 14.03 1.02
CA CYS A 122 34.26 15.02 1.02
C CYS A 122 34.90 15.17 2.40
N THR A 123 34.09 15.17 3.46
CA THR A 123 34.59 15.35 4.84
C THR A 123 35.44 14.16 5.27
N LEU A 124 35.02 12.93 4.96
CA LEU A 124 35.77 11.72 5.27
C LEU A 124 37.12 11.67 4.54
N ILE A 125 37.14 11.96 3.24
CA ILE A 125 38.38 11.98 2.44
C ILE A 125 39.36 13.01 3.02
N PHE A 126 38.88 14.22 3.35
CA PHE A 126 39.72 15.26 3.94
C PHE A 126 40.31 14.85 5.29
N LEU A 127 39.51 14.24 6.18
CA LEU A 127 39.98 13.78 7.49
C LEU A 127 40.99 12.62 7.38
N ILE A 128 40.77 11.68 6.45
CA ILE A 128 41.72 10.60 6.18
C ILE A 128 43.04 11.18 5.67
N GLY A 129 42.98 12.17 4.79
CA GLY A 129 44.16 12.89 4.30
C GLY A 129 44.93 13.60 5.42
N LEU A 130 44.23 14.22 6.38
CA LEU A 130 44.85 14.86 7.54
C LEU A 130 45.48 13.86 8.53
N ILE A 131 44.90 12.67 8.69
CA ILE A 131 45.45 11.65 9.60
C ILE A 131 46.63 10.91 8.97
N SER A 132 46.64 10.76 7.64
CA SER A 132 47.66 10.01 6.90
C SER A 132 48.93 10.83 6.59
N PHE A 133 48.90 12.15 6.80
CA PHE A 133 50.01 13.07 6.58
C PHE A 133 50.66 13.46 7.91
#